data_AF-A0A820QGZ0-F1
#
_entry.id   AF-A0A820QGZ0-F1
#
_cell.length_a   1.000
_cell.length_b   1.000
_cell.length_c   1.000
_cell.angle_alpha   90.00
_cell.angle_beta   90.00
_cell.angle_gamma   90.00
#
_symmetry.space_group_name_H-M   'P 1'
#
loop_
_entity.id
_entity.type
_entity.pdbx_description
1 polymer ?
#
loop_
_entity_poly.entity_id
_entity_poly.type
_entity_poly.pdbx_seq_one_letter_code
_entity_poly.pdbx_strand_id
1 'polypeptide(L)' 'MGKEKKRISIVIIGHVDSGKSTSSGHLIYKCGGIERRMIEKFEKEADEIGKGSFKYAWVMDKVKASRER' A
#
# COMPACT_ATOMS: atom_id res chain seq x y z
N MET A 1 -3.13 -22.27 -20.31
CA MET A 1 -2.54 -21.05 -20.93
C MET A 1 -3.20 -19.83 -20.31
N GLY A 2 -2.49 -19.10 -19.44
CA GLY A 2 -3.03 -17.87 -18.85
C GLY A 2 -3.18 -16.80 -19.92
N LYS A 3 -4.40 -16.29 -20.13
CA LYS A 3 -4.63 -15.15 -21.04
C LYS A 3 -3.72 -14.00 -20.63
N GLU A 4 -3.04 -13.42 -21.61
CA GLU A 4 -2.21 -12.24 -21.43
C GLU A 4 -3.06 -11.12 -20.81
N LYS A 5 -2.70 -10.68 -19.59
CA LYS A 5 -3.45 -9.65 -18.88
C LYS A 5 -3.14 -8.29 -19.52
N LYS A 6 -4.17 -7.60 -20.00
CA LYS A 6 -4.05 -6.23 -20.53
C LYS A 6 -3.47 -5.32 -19.45
N ARG A 7 -2.41 -4.57 -19.78
CA ARG A 7 -1.84 -3.56 -18.88
C ARG A 7 -2.79 -2.36 -18.81
N ILE A 8 -3.08 -1.91 -17.59
CA ILE A 8 -3.96 -0.77 -17.31
C ILE A 8 -3.26 0.09 -16.27
N SER A 9 -3.24 1.41 -16.48
CA SER A 9 -2.78 2.39 -15.51
C SER A 9 -3.97 3.00 -14.79
N ILE A 10 -3.91 3.09 -13.46
CA ILE A 10 -4.99 3.60 -12.61
C ILE A 10 -4.46 4.78 -11.79
N VAL A 11 -5.23 5.85 -11.68
CA VAL A 11 -4.94 7.01 -10.82
C VAL A 11 -6.10 7.17 -9.85
N ILE A 12 -5.79 7.37 -8.56
CA ILE A 12 -6.78 7.53 -7.48
C ILE A 12 -6.69 8.98 -6.97
N ILE A 13 -7.81 9.71 -7.07
CA ILE A 13 -7.94 11.12 -6.67
C ILE A 13 -9.02 11.29 -5.59
N GLY A 14 -8.94 12.36 -4.81
CA GLY A 14 -9.89 12.64 -3.72
C GLY A 14 -9.32 13.57 -2.65
N HIS A 15 -10.19 14.03 -1.75
CA HIS A 15 -9.87 14.99 -0.69
C HIS A 15 -8.73 14.53 0.24
N VAL A 16 -8.04 15.45 0.91
CA VAL A 16 -7.07 15.13 1.97
C VAL A 16 -7.77 14.29 3.05
N ASP A 17 -7.09 13.30 3.62
CA ASP A 17 -7.65 12.34 4.60
C ASP A 17 -8.77 11.41 4.15
N SER A 18 -9.14 11.40 2.86
CA SER A 18 -10.14 10.46 2.34
C SER A 18 -9.67 8.99 2.25
N GLY A 19 -8.53 8.64 2.86
CA GLY A 19 -8.03 7.26 2.91
C GLY A 19 -7.51 6.67 1.60
N LYS A 20 -7.18 7.51 0.59
CA LYS A 20 -6.73 7.06 -0.75
C LYS A 20 -5.58 6.05 -0.69
N SER A 21 -4.53 6.35 0.07
CA SER A 21 -3.36 5.48 0.20
C SER A 21 -3.72 4.15 0.88
N THR A 22 -4.60 4.19 1.89
CA THR A 22 -5.09 3.00 2.59
C THR A 22 -5.87 2.08 1.66
N SER A 23 -6.82 2.62 0.89
CA SER A 23 -7.61 1.83 -0.08
C SER A 23 -6.74 1.28 -1.21
N SER A 24 -5.77 2.06 -1.70
CA SER A 24 -4.83 1.64 -2.74
C SER A 24 -3.96 0.47 -2.28
N GLY A 25 -3.34 0.59 -1.11
CA GLY A 25 -2.50 -0.48 -0.55
C GLY A 25 -3.30 -1.73 -0.22
N HIS A 26 -4.53 -1.59 0.28
CA HIS A 26 -5.42 -2.72 0.55
C HIS A 26 -5.79 -3.46 -0.75
N LEU A 27 -6.04 -2.73 -1.85
CA LEU A 27 -6.32 -3.32 -3.16
C LEU A 27 -5.13 -4.15 -3.66
N ILE A 28 -3.91 -3.59 -3.60
CA ILE A 28 -2.69 -4.29 -4.03
C ILE A 28 -2.47 -5.55 -3.18
N TYR A 29 -2.69 -5.47 -1.87
CA TYR A 29 -2.60 -6.62 -0.97
C TYR A 29 -3.58 -7.74 -1.34
N LYS A 30 -4.87 -7.41 -1.49
CA LYS A 30 -5.91 -8.39 -1.85
C LYS A 30 -5.69 -9.00 -3.23
N CYS A 31 -5.19 -8.22 -4.18
CA CYS A 31 -4.89 -8.69 -5.53
C CYS A 31 -3.60 -9.53 -5.62
N GLY A 32 -2.90 -9.76 -4.51
CA GLY A 32 -1.67 -10.56 -4.47
C GLY A 32 -0.50 -9.88 -5.18
N GLY A 33 -0.54 -8.56 -5.35
CA GLY A 33 0.56 -7.80 -5.94
C GLY A 33 1.78 -7.68 -5.03
N ILE A 34 1.65 -8.08 -3.76
CA ILE A 34 2.69 -8.03 -2.73
C ILE A 34 2.71 -9.34 -1.96
N GLU A 35 3.92 -9.81 -1.69
CA GLU A 35 4.17 -11.00 -0.88
C GLU A 35 3.81 -10.76 0.59
N ARG A 36 3.16 -11.74 1.23
CA ARG A 36 2.73 -11.65 2.64
C ARG A 36 3.85 -11.29 3.62
N ARG A 37 5.07 -11.81 3.39
CA ARG A 37 6.26 -11.50 4.20
C ARG A 37 6.62 -10.02 4.21
N MET A 38 6.39 -9.32 3.09
CA MET A 38 6.66 -7.90 2.97
C MET A 38 5.65 -7.08 3.77
N ILE A 39 4.38 -7.52 3.81
CA ILE A 39 3.32 -6.90 4.62
C ILE A 39 3.62 -7.07 6.12
N GLU A 40 4.00 -8.26 6.56
CA GLU A 40 4.36 -8.53 7.96
C GLU A 40 5.53 -7.64 8.42
N LYS A 41 6.52 -7.42 7.53
CA LYS A 41 7.61 -6.49 7.79
C LYS A 41 7.13 -5.04 7.93
N PHE A 42 6.24 -4.58 7.04
CA PHE A 42 5.69 -3.22 7.13
C PHE A 42 4.76 -3.02 8.32
N GLU A 43 4.03 -4.05 8.75
CA GLU A 43 3.22 -4.00 9.96
C GLU A 43 4.11 -3.81 11.19
N LYS A 44 5.23 -4.55 11.27
CA LYS A 44 6.21 -4.37 12.34
C LYS A 44 6.86 -2.98 12.34
N GLU A 45 7.31 -2.50 11.17
CA GLU A 45 7.92 -1.16 11.04
C GLU A 45 6.91 -0.05 11.37
N ALA A 46 5.64 -0.20 10.99
CA ALA A 46 4.58 0.75 11.29
C ALA A 46 4.23 0.77 12.79
N ASP A 47 4.20 -0.40 13.43
CA ASP A 47 3.98 -0.53 14.87
C ASP A 47 5.14 0.08 15.69
N GLU A 48 6.39 -0.11 15.26
CA GLU A 48 7.58 0.49 15.89
C GLU A 48 7.53 2.03 15.90
N ILE A 49 6.87 2.64 14.91
CA ILE A 49 6.72 4.10 14.78
C ILE A 49 5.38 4.59 15.38
N GLY A 50 4.57 3.70 15.97
CA GLY A 50 3.27 4.02 16.56
C GLY A 50 2.18 4.34 15.52
N LYS A 51 2.42 4.02 14.25
CA LYS A 51 1.49 4.21 13.11
C LYS A 51 0.94 2.87 12.58
N GLY A 52 0.70 1.89 13.45
CA GLY A 52 0.25 0.53 13.07
C GLY A 52 -0.98 0.46 12.15
N SER A 53 -1.90 1.42 12.28
CA SER A 53 -3.07 1.56 11.41
C SER A 53 -2.74 1.90 9.94
N PHE A 54 -1.50 2.32 9.65
CA PHE A 54 -1.02 2.72 8.32
C PHE A 54 -0.31 1.58 7.56
N LYS A 55 -0.39 0.33 8.00
CA LYS A 55 0.28 -0.82 7.35
C LYS A 55 0.05 -0.91 5.83
N TYR A 56 -1.13 -0.54 5.36
CA TYR A 56 -1.45 -0.52 3.92
C TYR A 56 -0.99 0.76 3.21
N ALA A 57 -0.84 1.88 3.90
CA ALA A 57 -0.24 3.08 3.30
C ALA A 57 1.27 2.87 3.08
N TRP A 58 1.93 2.17 4.01
CA TRP A 58 3.36 1.81 3.94
C TRP A 58 3.76 1.02 2.70
N VAL A 59 2.82 0.27 2.13
CA VAL A 59 2.95 -0.44 0.86
C VAL A 59 3.18 0.52 -0.32
N MET A 60 2.48 1.66 -0.32
CA MET A 60 2.59 2.68 -1.36
C MET A 60 3.79 3.60 -1.12
N ASP A 61 4.19 3.76 0.14
CA ASP A 61 5.31 4.60 0.55
C ASP A 61 6.65 3.88 0.35
N LYS A 62 7.11 3.79 -0.90
CA LYS A 62 8.51 3.45 -1.22
C LYS A 62 9.45 4.66 -1.18
N VAL A 63 8.93 5.88 -1.11
CA VAL A 63 9.73 7.11 -1.07
C VAL A 63 9.90 7.53 0.40
N LYS A 64 11.15 7.56 0.89
CA LYS A 64 11.50 7.92 2.28
C LYS A 64 10.80 9.19 2.78
N ALA A 65 10.61 10.17 1.89
CA ALA A 65 10.01 11.47 2.20
C ALA A 65 8.52 11.43 2.57
N SER A 66 7.76 10.38 2.20
CA SER A 66 6.36 10.24 2.63
C SER A 66 6.20 9.51 3.96
N ARG A 67 7.21 8.72 4.39
CA ARG A 67 7.21 8.00 5.68
C ARG A 67 7.46 8.93 6.88
N GLU A 68 8.19 10.02 6.66
CA GLU A 68 8.60 10.99 7.69
C GLU A 68 7.58 12.13 7.89
N ARG A 69 6.60 12.28 6.98
CA ARG A 69 5.47 13.22 7.15
C ARG A 69 4.33 12.58 7.97
#